data_AF-A0A1L9U583-F1
#
_entry.id   AF-A0A1L9U583-F1
#
_cell.length_a   1.000
_cell.length_b   1.000
_cell.length_c   1.000
_cell.angle_alpha   90.00
_cell.angle_beta   90.00
_cell.angle_gamma   90.00
#
_symmetry.space_group_name_H-M   'P 1'
#
loop_
_entity.id
_entity.type
_entity.pdbx_description
1 polymer ?
#
loop_
_entity_poly.entity_id
_entity_poly.type
_entity_poly.pdbx_seq_one_letter_code
_entity_poly.pdbx_strand_id
1 'polypeptide(L)'
;MSLPLPNDILLLVGEYVEDYRDRYNLLFVCRHFHDLFLRLVYQAAALKDCSQTRSFLGALLRRPELARAVRTLDFHDWCPRSTSTPSSPSSPPSDEDLAPFAQLAYSLSQTAEEHTKWEQDLRDNVEEAWIALLLPLASNLRHLQLIYPKHNAYLDRMMQRAVRGEKPFDDQPAFRVLRDVSLSHLPDEEDSKGSYMPSQVLPFFQLPSMRAFSADSVVESTRPREDEPEPTQPYEEPTPGSSSIAEITLNTSSGSQGMQSLIASCSSLQSFKYQHSDSHLLAEGFQPSAFFESLASSKSSLHTLWLDNCGTHLPFTIAGANETHDEWFGPLTEFTALKDIRIRLPNLLDVRYQYEPSCPLTDVLPASVESLYVEGCKENSLAMLVGQLQKVLNKRKTQFKGLRRLDVEGFFHDEDDEDASGYQPAEAAGEKVIKPRVYQTVEPLHRACAEAGIELHLRDRVCLATMQEA
;
A
#
# COMPACT_ATOMS: atom_id res chain seq x y z
N MET A 1 -51.70 -7.59 13.14
CA MET A 1 -50.63 -7.49 14.15
C MET A 1 -49.31 -7.50 13.41
N SER A 2 -48.65 -6.35 13.26
CA SER A 2 -47.30 -6.30 12.66
C SER A 2 -46.30 -6.67 13.75
N LEU A 3 -45.64 -7.82 13.61
CA LEU A 3 -44.49 -8.13 14.46
C LEU A 3 -43.39 -7.11 14.14
N PRO A 4 -42.94 -6.28 15.10
CA PRO A 4 -41.81 -5.40 14.86
C PRO A 4 -40.58 -6.24 14.54
N LEU A 5 -39.85 -5.86 13.49
CA LEU A 5 -38.59 -6.51 13.13
C LEU A 5 -37.61 -6.45 14.33
N PRO A 6 -36.90 -7.54 14.66
CA PRO A 6 -35.90 -7.53 15.72
C PRO A 6 -34.78 -6.52 15.43
N ASN A 7 -34.20 -5.95 16.49
CA ASN A 7 -33.10 -4.98 16.39
C ASN A 7 -31.90 -5.51 15.58
N ASP A 8 -31.57 -6.80 15.72
CA ASP A 8 -30.45 -7.41 15.00
C ASP A 8 -30.69 -7.43 13.48
N ILE A 9 -31.94 -7.63 13.06
CA ILE A 9 -32.33 -7.59 11.65
C ILE A 9 -32.30 -6.15 11.13
N LEU A 10 -32.77 -5.19 11.93
CA LEU A 10 -32.69 -3.77 11.56
C LEU A 10 -31.23 -3.29 11.43
N LEU A 11 -30.35 -3.70 12.34
CA LEU A 11 -28.92 -3.40 12.25
C LEU A 11 -28.29 -4.01 11.01
N LEU A 12 -28.61 -5.27 10.70
CA LEU A 12 -28.15 -5.93 9.47
C LEU A 12 -28.62 -5.16 8.24
N VAL A 13 -29.89 -4.75 8.18
CA VAL A 13 -30.40 -3.90 7.10
C VAL A 13 -29.59 -2.62 6.98
N GLY A 14 -29.29 -1.94 8.09
CA GLY A 14 -28.45 -0.74 8.08
C GLY A 14 -27.02 -0.99 7.61
N GLU A 15 -26.43 -2.14 7.92
CA GLU A 15 -25.09 -2.54 7.44
C GLU A 15 -25.06 -2.71 5.91
N TYR A 16 -26.15 -3.20 5.31
CA TYR A 16 -26.31 -3.33 3.86
C TYR A 16 -26.63 -2.01 3.13
N VAL A 17 -26.91 -0.92 3.84
CA VAL A 17 -27.05 0.40 3.21
C VAL A 17 -25.64 0.93 2.91
N GLU A 18 -25.22 0.85 1.65
CA GLU A 18 -23.86 1.23 1.21
C GLU A 18 -23.62 2.73 1.31
N ASP A 19 -24.62 3.56 0.97
CA ASP A 19 -24.49 5.01 1.00
C ASP A 19 -24.54 5.57 2.44
N TYR A 20 -23.51 6.34 2.81
CA TYR A 20 -23.42 6.93 4.14
C TYR A 20 -24.57 7.92 4.42
N ARG A 21 -25.05 8.67 3.42
CA ARG A 21 -26.15 9.63 3.62
C ARG A 21 -27.46 8.89 3.87
N ASP A 22 -27.72 7.81 3.15
CA ASP A 22 -28.88 6.95 3.39
C ASP A 22 -28.84 6.32 4.78
N ARG A 23 -27.67 5.84 5.21
CA ARG A 23 -27.47 5.32 6.57
C ARG A 23 -27.67 6.40 7.63
N TYR A 24 -27.22 7.63 7.37
CA TYR A 24 -27.44 8.78 8.24
C TYR A 24 -28.93 9.17 8.30
N ASN A 25 -29.65 9.08 7.18
CA ASN A 25 -31.09 9.37 7.11
C ASN A 25 -31.93 8.42 7.98
N LEU A 26 -31.46 7.20 8.24
CA LEU A 26 -32.10 6.26 9.17
C LEU A 26 -32.25 6.84 10.58
N LEU A 27 -31.33 7.71 11.01
CA LEU A 27 -31.38 8.35 12.33
C LEU A 27 -32.62 9.22 12.52
N PHE A 28 -33.18 9.76 11.44
CA PHE A 28 -34.30 10.70 11.49
C PHE A 28 -35.67 10.05 11.32
N VAL A 29 -35.73 8.72 11.14
CA VAL A 29 -36.99 8.00 10.92
C VAL A 29 -37.83 7.98 12.20
N CYS A 30 -37.26 7.56 13.33
CA CYS A 30 -37.92 7.55 14.63
C CYS A 30 -36.90 7.45 15.77
N ARG A 31 -37.33 7.64 17.03
CA ARG A 31 -36.45 7.52 18.21
C ARG A 31 -35.78 6.15 18.33
N HIS A 32 -36.51 5.08 18.01
CA HIS A 32 -35.95 3.72 18.05
C HIS A 32 -34.82 3.54 17.03
N PHE A 33 -35.00 4.06 15.82
CA PHE A 33 -33.98 4.02 14.77
C PHE A 33 -32.80 4.91 15.12
N HIS A 34 -33.04 6.10 15.67
CA HIS A 34 -31.99 6.98 16.16
C HIS A 34 -31.07 6.22 17.14
N ASP A 35 -31.63 5.61 18.18
CA ASP A 35 -30.83 4.93 19.21
C ASP A 35 -30.11 3.69 18.68
N LEU A 36 -30.72 3.00 17.71
CA LEU A 36 -30.17 1.80 17.11
C LEU A 36 -29.03 2.11 16.12
N PHE A 37 -29.26 3.02 15.18
CA PHE A 37 -28.35 3.31 14.07
C PHE A 37 -27.29 4.34 14.40
N LEU A 38 -27.42 5.09 15.51
CA LEU A 38 -26.40 6.07 15.90
C LEU A 38 -25.02 5.41 16.04
N ARG A 39 -24.94 4.24 16.67
CA ARG A 39 -23.67 3.50 16.78
C ARG A 39 -23.17 3.03 15.43
N LEU A 40 -24.08 2.61 14.54
CA LEU A 40 -23.74 2.14 13.20
C LEU A 40 -23.14 3.25 12.34
N VAL A 41 -23.69 4.47 12.41
CA VAL A 41 -23.15 5.65 11.70
C VAL A 41 -21.73 5.98 12.19
N TYR A 42 -21.46 5.82 13.49
CA TYR A 42 -20.13 6.07 14.07
C TYR A 42 -19.14 4.90 13.91
N GLN A 43 -19.53 3.78 13.28
CA GLN A 43 -18.60 2.65 13.06
C GLN A 43 -17.50 3.00 12.05
N ALA A 44 -17.82 3.79 11.03
CA ALA A 44 -16.87 4.19 10.00
C ALA A 44 -16.92 5.70 9.86
N ALA A 45 -15.76 6.35 9.94
CA ALA A 45 -15.62 7.79 9.73
C ALA A 45 -14.54 8.06 8.70
N ALA A 46 -14.94 8.69 7.59
CA ALA A 46 -14.03 9.31 6.64
C ALA A 46 -13.93 10.79 6.99
N LEU A 47 -12.75 11.22 7.46
CA LEU A 47 -12.48 12.56 7.97
C LEU A 47 -11.53 13.26 7.02
N LYS A 48 -11.99 14.36 6.41
CA LYS A 48 -11.25 15.03 5.33
C LYS A 48 -10.51 16.29 5.75
N ASP A 49 -10.74 16.79 6.96
CA ASP A 49 -10.11 18.01 7.44
C ASP A 49 -10.14 18.12 8.97
N CYS A 50 -9.39 19.10 9.51
CA CYS A 50 -9.34 19.37 10.95
C CYS A 50 -10.71 19.68 11.56
N SER A 51 -11.62 20.32 10.84
CA SER A 51 -12.94 20.68 11.36
C SER A 51 -13.79 19.43 11.60
N GLN A 52 -13.78 18.50 10.65
CA GLN A 52 -14.44 17.21 10.75
C GLN A 52 -13.83 16.39 11.89
N THR A 53 -12.50 16.29 11.96
CA THR A 53 -11.80 15.55 13.03
C THR A 53 -12.10 16.12 14.41
N ARG A 54 -12.06 17.45 14.58
CA ARG A 54 -12.43 18.12 15.85
C ARG A 54 -13.87 17.86 16.25
N SER A 55 -14.80 17.98 15.30
CA SER A 55 -16.22 17.75 15.53
C SER A 55 -16.50 16.29 15.94
N PHE A 56 -15.85 15.35 15.25
CA PHE A 56 -15.92 13.93 15.55
C PHE A 56 -15.34 13.61 16.92
N LEU A 57 -14.12 14.09 17.20
CA LEU A 57 -13.45 13.95 18.51
C LEU A 57 -14.32 14.50 19.65
N GLY A 58 -14.90 15.68 19.46
CA GLY A 58 -15.80 16.30 20.44
C GLY A 58 -17.07 15.45 20.69
N ALA A 59 -17.61 14.80 19.65
CA ALA A 59 -18.73 13.88 19.80
C ALA A 59 -18.32 12.61 20.57
N LEU A 60 -17.13 12.06 20.31
CA LEU A 60 -16.61 10.89 21.02
C LEU A 60 -16.36 11.18 22.50
N LEU A 61 -15.81 12.35 22.82
CA LEU A 61 -15.59 12.79 24.21
C LEU A 61 -16.90 12.95 24.98
N ARG A 62 -17.95 13.47 24.33
CA ARG A 62 -19.28 13.62 24.95
C ARG A 62 -20.01 12.29 25.10
N ARG A 63 -19.70 11.29 24.26
CA ARG A 63 -20.40 10.00 24.18
C ARG A 63 -19.39 8.85 24.03
N PRO A 64 -18.79 8.37 25.13
CA PRO A 64 -17.77 7.32 25.10
C PRO A 64 -18.26 5.98 24.50
N GLU A 65 -19.57 5.73 24.46
CA GLU A 65 -20.14 4.58 23.76
C GLU A 65 -19.95 4.65 22.23
N LEU A 66 -19.89 5.85 21.65
CA LEU A 66 -19.60 6.04 20.23
C LEU A 66 -18.13 5.79 19.93
N ALA A 67 -17.22 6.20 20.82
CA ALA A 67 -15.79 5.93 20.69
C ALA A 67 -15.51 4.42 20.60
N ARG A 68 -16.23 3.64 21.43
CA ARG A 68 -16.17 2.17 21.40
C ARG A 68 -16.82 1.54 20.16
N ALA A 69 -17.68 2.27 19.45
CA ALA A 69 -18.32 1.79 18.23
C ALA A 69 -17.43 1.95 16.99
N VAL A 70 -16.46 2.87 17.00
CA VAL A 70 -15.53 3.08 15.88
C VAL A 70 -14.80 1.79 15.51
N ARG A 71 -14.80 1.46 14.21
CA ARG A 71 -14.16 0.30 13.57
C ARG A 71 -13.27 0.71 12.40
N THR A 72 -13.63 1.78 11.70
CA THR A 72 -12.86 2.30 10.56
C THR A 72 -12.63 3.79 10.74
N LEU A 73 -11.38 4.20 10.62
CA LEU A 73 -10.98 5.60 10.49
C LEU A 73 -10.24 5.76 9.18
N ASP A 74 -10.70 6.71 8.39
CA ASP A 74 -10.18 6.94 7.05
C ASP A 74 -9.90 8.42 6.84
N PHE A 75 -8.64 8.72 6.50
CA PHE A 75 -8.13 10.05 6.26
C PHE A 75 -7.66 10.25 4.81
N HIS A 76 -7.88 9.33 3.87
CA HIS A 76 -7.23 9.33 2.53
C HIS A 76 -7.54 10.53 1.62
N ASP A 77 -8.64 11.22 1.87
CA ASP A 77 -9.10 12.39 1.11
C ASP A 77 -8.81 13.68 1.90
N TRP A 78 -7.78 13.67 2.75
CA TRP A 78 -7.46 14.82 3.58
C TRP A 78 -7.14 16.05 2.72
N CYS A 79 -7.88 17.13 2.96
CA CYS A 79 -7.76 18.40 2.29
C CYS A 79 -7.06 19.39 3.23
N PRO A 80 -5.75 19.67 3.05
CA PRO A 80 -5.03 20.63 3.88
C PRO A 80 -5.60 22.02 3.68
N ARG A 81 -5.47 22.88 4.71
CA ARG A 81 -5.95 24.28 4.69
C ARG A 81 -5.56 25.09 3.45
N SER A 82 -4.47 24.74 2.76
CA SER A 82 -3.95 25.48 1.60
C SER A 82 -4.73 25.25 0.30
N THR A 83 -5.50 24.16 0.18
CA THR A 83 -6.18 23.77 -1.07
C THR A 83 -7.68 24.11 -1.09
N SER A 84 -8.26 24.49 0.05
CA SER A 84 -9.65 24.92 0.10
C SER A 84 -9.83 26.29 -0.53
N THR A 85 -10.77 26.39 -1.47
CA THR A 85 -11.35 27.68 -1.91
C THR A 85 -11.72 28.55 -0.70
N PRO A 86 -11.65 29.89 -0.80
CA PRO A 86 -11.79 30.83 0.34
C PRO A 86 -13.17 30.85 1.02
N SER A 87 -14.03 29.88 0.70
CA SER A 87 -15.30 29.64 1.37
C SER A 87 -15.08 28.82 2.65
N SER A 88 -14.60 29.53 3.68
CA SER A 88 -14.50 29.15 5.11
C SER A 88 -13.11 28.68 5.55
N PRO A 89 -12.21 29.61 5.95
CA PRO A 89 -11.09 29.23 6.81
C PRO A 89 -11.67 28.58 8.07
N SER A 90 -11.25 27.35 8.38
CA SER A 90 -11.52 26.73 9.67
C SER A 90 -10.97 27.66 10.74
N SER A 91 -11.85 28.44 11.36
CA SER A 91 -11.43 29.39 12.39
C SER A 91 -10.73 28.59 13.49
N PRO A 92 -9.60 29.10 14.02
CA PRO A 92 -8.97 28.46 15.17
C PRO A 92 -10.03 28.34 16.28
N PRO A 93 -10.03 27.20 16.98
CA PRO A 93 -11.02 26.96 18.03
C PRO A 93 -10.90 28.04 19.11
N SER A 94 -12.03 28.46 19.69
CA SER A 94 -11.98 29.37 20.85
C SER A 94 -11.33 28.66 22.04
N ASP A 95 -10.78 29.41 23.00
CA ASP A 95 -10.16 28.80 24.19
C ASP A 95 -11.17 27.96 25.00
N GLU A 96 -12.46 28.33 25.01
CA GLU A 96 -13.52 27.55 25.65
C GLU A 96 -13.81 26.23 24.92
N ASP A 97 -13.77 26.23 23.59
CA ASP A 97 -13.93 25.02 22.77
C ASP A 97 -12.70 24.09 22.87
N LEU A 98 -11.52 24.63 23.18
CA LEU A 98 -10.27 23.88 23.29
C LEU A 98 -10.15 23.09 24.60
N ALA A 99 -10.77 23.58 25.67
CA ALA A 99 -10.67 23.02 27.03
C ALA A 99 -10.84 21.47 27.12
N PRO A 100 -11.88 20.84 26.54
CA PRO A 100 -12.03 19.39 26.61
C PRO A 100 -10.90 18.63 25.89
N PHE A 101 -10.34 19.21 24.84
CA PHE A 101 -9.24 18.61 24.08
C PHE A 101 -7.89 18.80 24.78
N ALA A 102 -7.66 19.97 25.40
CA ALA A 102 -6.49 20.21 26.24
C ALA A 102 -6.45 19.25 27.44
N GLN A 103 -7.60 18.99 28.06
CA GLN A 103 -7.72 18.01 29.14
C GLN A 103 -7.45 16.57 28.67
N LEU A 104 -7.92 16.21 27.47
CA LEU A 104 -7.55 14.93 26.84
C LEU A 104 -6.03 14.88 26.59
N ALA A 105 -5.46 15.90 25.95
CA ALA A 105 -4.02 15.97 25.67
C ALA A 105 -3.17 15.86 26.94
N TYR A 106 -3.57 16.52 28.03
CA TYR A 106 -2.96 16.36 29.36
C TYR A 106 -2.99 14.90 29.81
N SER A 107 -4.14 14.24 29.66
CA SER A 107 -4.27 12.83 30.03
C SER A 107 -3.40 11.90 29.17
N LEU A 108 -3.05 12.27 27.94
CA LEU A 108 -2.18 11.45 27.06
C LEU A 108 -0.68 11.79 27.20
N SER A 109 -0.37 12.96 27.76
CA SER A 109 1.01 13.44 27.91
C SER A 109 1.75 12.70 29.04
N GLN A 110 3.07 12.52 28.87
CA GLN A 110 3.97 11.98 29.89
C GLN A 110 4.75 13.07 30.62
N THR A 111 5.02 14.21 29.96
CA THR A 111 5.74 15.36 30.53
C THR A 111 4.95 16.66 30.43
N ALA A 112 5.29 17.64 31.26
CA ALA A 112 4.68 18.98 31.21
C ALA A 112 5.05 19.73 29.92
N GLU A 113 6.25 19.49 29.38
CA GLU A 113 6.71 20.06 28.10
C GLU A 113 5.88 19.51 26.93
N GLU A 114 5.64 18.19 26.92
CA GLU A 114 4.78 17.55 25.92
C GLU A 114 3.36 18.13 25.98
N HIS A 115 2.80 18.27 27.18
CA HIS A 115 1.46 18.85 27.34
C HIS A 115 1.39 20.29 26.81
N THR A 116 2.37 21.12 27.15
CA THR A 116 2.47 22.50 26.64
C THR A 116 2.51 22.52 25.11
N LYS A 117 3.27 21.59 24.52
CA LYS A 117 3.37 21.45 23.06
C LYS A 117 2.04 21.05 22.43
N TRP A 118 1.35 20.06 23.00
CA TRP A 118 0.01 19.69 22.56
C TRP A 118 -0.95 20.87 22.59
N GLU A 119 -1.01 21.63 23.68
CA GLU A 119 -1.92 22.78 23.77
C GLU A 119 -1.62 23.85 22.72
N GLN A 120 -0.34 24.14 22.49
CA GLN A 120 0.06 25.09 21.45
C GLN A 120 -0.32 24.58 20.06
N ASP A 121 0.01 23.33 19.73
CA ASP A 121 -0.25 22.75 18.42
C ASP A 121 -1.75 22.60 18.13
N LEU A 122 -2.57 22.30 19.15
CA LEU A 122 -4.03 22.28 19.02
C LEU A 122 -4.61 23.69 18.79
N ARG A 123 -4.04 24.71 19.45
CA ARG A 123 -4.42 26.13 19.24
C ARG A 123 -4.04 26.61 17.85
N ASP A 124 -2.88 26.22 17.35
CA ASP A 124 -2.39 26.52 15.99
C ASP A 124 -3.08 25.66 14.90
N ASN A 125 -3.96 24.75 15.35
CA ASN A 125 -4.71 23.82 14.52
C ASN A 125 -3.78 22.96 13.63
N VAL A 126 -2.71 22.47 14.24
CA VAL A 126 -1.80 21.48 13.65
C VAL A 126 -2.57 20.19 13.41
N GLU A 127 -2.59 19.76 12.15
CA GLU A 127 -3.48 18.70 11.65
C GLU A 127 -3.17 17.35 12.30
N GLU A 128 -1.88 17.02 12.37
CA GLU A 128 -1.36 15.80 12.96
C GLU A 128 -1.78 15.61 14.43
N ALA A 129 -1.78 16.70 15.21
CA ALA A 129 -2.17 16.66 16.62
C ALA A 129 -3.63 16.18 16.77
N TRP A 130 -4.54 16.70 15.95
CA TRP A 130 -5.94 16.28 16.01
C TRP A 130 -6.14 14.80 15.66
N ILE A 131 -5.41 14.29 14.67
CA ILE A 131 -5.45 12.87 14.29
C ILE A 131 -4.91 12.01 15.44
N ALA A 132 -3.76 12.36 16.00
CA ALA A 132 -3.12 11.61 17.07
C ALA A 132 -3.95 11.59 18.37
N LEU A 133 -4.67 12.67 18.71
CA LEU A 133 -5.62 12.68 19.84
C LEU A 133 -6.77 11.69 19.68
N LEU A 134 -7.18 11.40 18.45
CA LEU A 134 -8.31 10.52 18.17
C LEU A 134 -7.97 9.05 18.41
N LEU A 135 -6.74 8.63 18.11
CA LEU A 135 -6.35 7.23 18.07
C LEU A 135 -6.58 6.49 19.40
N PRO A 136 -6.22 7.02 20.58
CA PRO A 136 -6.44 6.34 21.86
C PRO A 136 -7.93 6.12 22.19
N LEU A 137 -8.84 6.93 21.63
CA LEU A 137 -10.28 6.78 21.88
C LEU A 137 -10.89 5.63 21.07
N ALA A 138 -10.32 5.31 19.91
CA ALA A 138 -10.81 4.29 18.98
C ALA A 138 -10.31 2.88 19.35
N SER A 139 -10.55 2.45 20.59
CA SER A 139 -10.04 1.17 21.15
C SER A 139 -10.42 -0.13 20.40
N ASN A 140 -11.41 -0.07 19.50
CA ASN A 140 -11.90 -1.22 18.74
C ASN A 140 -11.69 -1.05 17.21
N LEU A 141 -10.76 -0.19 16.82
CA LEU A 141 -10.38 0.06 15.43
C LEU A 141 -9.90 -1.23 14.74
N ARG A 142 -10.43 -1.50 13.55
CA ARG A 142 -10.12 -2.67 12.70
C ARG A 142 -9.41 -2.26 11.41
N HIS A 143 -9.79 -1.11 10.86
CA HIS A 143 -9.22 -0.57 9.63
C HIS A 143 -8.80 0.87 9.87
N LEU A 144 -7.57 1.20 9.47
CA LEU A 144 -7.00 2.53 9.63
C LEU A 144 -6.33 2.95 8.34
N GLN A 145 -6.83 4.02 7.73
CA GLN A 145 -6.19 4.63 6.58
C GLN A 145 -5.71 6.02 6.98
N LEU A 146 -4.39 6.17 7.10
CA LEU A 146 -3.76 7.39 7.55
C LEU A 146 -3.12 8.13 6.38
N ILE A 147 -3.19 9.44 6.47
CA ILE A 147 -2.32 10.33 5.72
C ILE A 147 -1.27 10.86 6.66
N TYR A 148 -0.01 10.52 6.43
CA TYR A 148 1.10 11.11 7.18
C TYR A 148 1.59 12.38 6.47
N PRO A 149 1.54 13.55 7.14
CA PRO A 149 2.27 14.73 6.68
C PRO A 149 3.79 14.48 6.59
N LYS A 150 4.57 15.44 6.07
CA LYS A 150 6.04 15.29 5.94
C LYS A 150 6.78 15.14 7.28
N HIS A 151 6.19 15.65 8.37
CA HIS A 151 6.73 15.56 9.73
C HIS A 151 5.65 14.96 10.64
N ASN A 152 5.96 13.85 11.34
CA ASN A 152 4.97 13.06 12.10
C ASN A 152 5.36 12.75 13.54
N ALA A 153 5.63 13.79 14.34
CA ALA A 153 6.12 13.59 15.70
C ALA A 153 5.07 12.97 16.64
N TYR A 154 3.79 13.29 16.45
CA TYR A 154 2.70 12.80 17.28
C TYR A 154 2.32 11.37 16.93
N LEU A 155 2.15 11.06 15.64
CA LEU A 155 1.78 9.73 15.19
C LEU A 155 2.90 8.73 15.50
N ASP A 156 4.15 9.04 15.17
CA ASP A 156 5.29 8.16 15.46
C ASP A 156 5.38 7.87 16.96
N ARG A 157 5.24 8.90 17.80
CA ARG A 157 5.23 8.74 19.26
C ARG A 157 4.05 7.91 19.77
N MET A 158 2.84 8.12 19.24
CA MET A 158 1.66 7.34 19.63
C MET A 158 1.84 5.86 19.25
N MET A 159 2.38 5.59 18.07
CA MET A 159 2.63 4.21 17.62
C MET A 159 3.74 3.53 18.42
N GLN A 160 4.83 4.24 18.75
CA GLN A 160 5.87 3.71 19.63
C GLN A 160 5.32 3.40 21.03
N ARG A 161 4.51 4.29 21.61
CA ARG A 161 3.84 4.06 22.90
C ARG A 161 2.89 2.88 22.86
N ALA A 162 2.15 2.73 21.77
CA ALA A 162 1.24 1.62 21.55
C ALA A 162 1.95 0.26 21.59
N VAL A 163 3.11 0.17 20.95
CA VAL A 163 3.94 -1.04 20.93
C VAL A 163 4.57 -1.31 22.29
N ARG A 164 5.08 -0.28 22.97
CA ARG A 164 5.74 -0.41 24.27
C ARG A 164 4.77 -0.58 25.46
N GLY A 165 3.46 -0.50 25.21
CA GLY A 165 2.46 -0.50 26.29
C GLY A 165 2.62 0.68 27.24
N GLU A 166 3.09 1.82 26.73
CA GLU A 166 3.21 3.05 27.50
C GLU A 166 1.90 3.83 27.45
N LYS A 167 1.68 4.66 28.46
CA LYS A 167 0.57 5.63 28.51
C LYS A 167 0.41 6.37 27.16
N PRO A 168 -0.77 6.38 26.53
CA PRO A 168 -2.10 6.05 27.08
C PRO A 168 -2.56 4.58 26.91
N PHE A 169 -1.65 3.67 26.55
CA PHE A 169 -1.94 2.26 26.24
C PHE A 169 -1.43 1.29 27.32
N ASP A 170 -1.17 1.79 28.52
CA ASP A 170 -0.66 1.06 29.68
C ASP A 170 -1.72 0.16 30.34
N ASP A 171 -3.00 0.53 30.27
CA ASP A 171 -4.09 -0.25 30.85
C ASP A 171 -4.51 -1.46 29.99
N GLN A 172 -4.45 -1.33 28.66
CA GLN A 172 -4.85 -2.37 27.70
C GLN A 172 -3.99 -2.27 26.43
N PRO A 173 -3.66 -3.42 25.80
CA PRO A 173 -2.93 -3.41 24.53
C PRO A 173 -3.60 -2.50 23.49
N ALA A 174 -2.83 -1.56 22.98
CA ALA A 174 -3.26 -0.66 21.91
C ALA A 174 -3.72 -1.46 20.69
N PHE A 175 -4.74 -0.98 20.01
CA PHE A 175 -5.15 -1.49 18.70
C PHE A 175 -5.31 -3.02 18.61
N ARG A 176 -5.75 -3.65 19.71
CA ARG A 176 -5.82 -5.12 19.85
C ARG A 176 -6.63 -5.85 18.78
N VAL A 177 -7.50 -5.15 18.04
CA VAL A 177 -8.33 -5.70 16.96
C VAL A 177 -8.05 -5.04 15.60
N LEU A 178 -7.00 -4.22 15.49
CA LEU A 178 -6.59 -3.59 14.23
C LEU A 178 -6.02 -4.68 13.31
N ARG A 179 -6.53 -4.72 12.08
CA ARG A 179 -6.22 -5.75 11.08
C ARG A 179 -5.54 -5.17 9.86
N ASP A 180 -6.03 -4.02 9.40
CA ASP A 180 -5.63 -3.44 8.12
C ASP A 180 -5.22 -1.99 8.31
N VAL A 181 -4.01 -1.67 7.84
CA VAL A 181 -3.46 -0.32 7.85
C VAL A 181 -3.04 0.07 6.44
N SER A 182 -3.43 1.26 6.01
CA SER A 182 -2.96 1.88 4.78
C SER A 182 -2.38 3.26 5.09
N LEU A 183 -1.17 3.51 4.61
CA LEU A 183 -0.45 4.78 4.79
C LEU A 183 -0.24 5.46 3.43
N SER A 184 -0.70 6.69 3.30
CA SER A 184 -0.44 7.52 2.12
C SER A 184 0.10 8.89 2.52
N HIS A 185 0.68 9.61 1.56
CA HIS A 185 1.14 10.99 1.79
C HIS A 185 0.17 12.00 1.19
N LEU A 186 0.14 13.20 1.77
CA LEU A 186 -0.47 14.33 1.11
C LEU A 186 0.27 14.62 -0.20
N PRO A 187 -0.44 14.85 -1.31
CA PRO A 187 0.18 15.46 -2.48
C PRO A 187 0.62 16.87 -2.08
N ASP A 188 1.93 17.09 -1.98
CA ASP A 188 2.51 18.41 -1.71
C ASP A 188 2.69 19.18 -3.03
N GLU A 189 2.62 20.51 -2.98
CA GLU A 189 2.78 21.41 -4.14
C GLU A 189 4.22 21.42 -4.67
N GLU A 190 5.18 20.92 -3.89
CA GLU A 190 6.64 20.98 -4.16
C GLU A 190 7.23 19.68 -4.76
N ASP A 191 6.43 18.83 -5.40
CA ASP A 191 6.83 17.57 -6.09
C ASP A 191 7.58 16.53 -5.24
N SER A 192 7.94 16.82 -3.99
CA SER A 192 8.47 15.83 -3.06
C SER A 192 7.32 15.12 -2.36
N LYS A 193 6.85 14.00 -2.92
CA LYS A 193 6.11 13.02 -2.10
C LYS A 193 6.95 12.77 -0.85
N GLY A 194 6.36 12.91 0.34
CA GLY A 194 7.02 12.46 1.57
C GLY A 194 7.46 11.00 1.41
N SER A 195 8.43 10.58 2.21
CA SER A 195 8.84 9.19 2.29
C SER A 195 8.77 8.68 3.72
N TYR A 196 8.40 7.41 3.87
CA TYR A 196 8.49 6.69 5.14
C TYR A 196 9.80 5.95 5.24
N MET A 197 10.41 6.01 6.42
CA MET A 197 11.46 5.05 6.76
C MET A 197 10.82 3.76 7.31
N PRO A 198 11.47 2.59 7.16
CA PRO A 198 11.02 1.35 7.78
C PRO A 198 10.72 1.49 9.29
N SER A 199 11.53 2.26 10.02
CA SER A 199 11.35 2.53 11.44
C SER A 199 10.01 3.18 11.81
N GLN A 200 9.40 3.93 10.90
CA GLN A 200 8.10 4.57 11.11
C GLN A 200 6.93 3.60 10.91
N VAL A 201 7.12 2.56 10.09
CA VAL A 201 6.07 1.60 9.76
C VAL A 201 6.15 0.30 10.57
N LEU A 202 7.35 -0.08 11.04
CA LEU A 202 7.58 -1.27 11.86
C LEU A 202 6.72 -1.36 13.13
N PRO A 203 6.29 -0.27 13.80
CA PRO A 203 5.36 -0.37 14.92
C PRO A 203 4.06 -1.11 14.58
N PHE A 204 3.53 -0.98 13.36
CA PHE A 204 2.33 -1.70 12.94
C PHE A 204 2.58 -3.21 12.86
N PHE A 205 3.80 -3.66 12.54
CA PHE A 205 4.14 -5.08 12.45
C PHE A 205 4.17 -5.77 13.81
N GLN A 206 4.24 -5.01 14.91
CA GLN A 206 4.25 -5.51 16.29
C GLN A 206 2.85 -5.62 16.90
N LEU A 207 1.82 -5.11 16.20
CA LEU A 207 0.44 -5.16 16.68
C LEU A 207 -0.17 -6.57 16.51
N PRO A 208 -0.88 -7.09 17.53
CA PRO A 208 -1.19 -8.51 17.65
C PRO A 208 -2.22 -9.05 16.64
N SER A 209 -3.08 -8.18 16.11
CA SER A 209 -4.19 -8.57 15.21
C SER A 209 -3.97 -8.18 13.76
N MET A 210 -2.80 -7.62 13.41
CA MET A 210 -2.53 -7.13 12.07
C MET A 210 -2.50 -8.27 11.04
N ARG A 211 -3.03 -8.00 9.85
CA ARG A 211 -3.20 -8.96 8.75
C ARG A 211 -2.72 -8.38 7.43
N ALA A 212 -3.08 -7.13 7.13
CA ALA A 212 -2.65 -6.46 5.91
C ALA A 212 -2.03 -5.10 6.23
N PHE A 213 -0.93 -4.80 5.54
CA PHE A 213 -0.27 -3.51 5.61
C PHE A 213 -0.05 -2.98 4.19
N SER A 214 -0.40 -1.72 3.97
CA SER A 214 -0.11 -1.03 2.73
C SER A 214 0.49 0.35 3.00
N ALA A 215 1.48 0.74 2.21
CA ALA A 215 2.06 2.06 2.30
C ALA A 215 2.56 2.54 0.92
N ASP A 216 2.47 3.85 0.69
CA ASP A 216 3.12 4.51 -0.43
C ASP A 216 4.47 5.08 0.02
N SER A 217 5.48 5.13 -0.84
CA SER A 217 6.74 5.86 -0.58
C SER A 217 7.57 5.36 0.63
N VAL A 218 7.60 4.05 0.91
CA VAL A 218 8.56 3.50 1.88
C VAL A 218 9.95 3.45 1.23
N VAL A 219 10.95 4.06 1.86
CA VAL A 219 12.32 4.18 1.33
C VAL A 219 13.33 3.59 2.31
N GLU A 220 14.02 2.53 1.89
CA GLU A 220 15.24 2.04 2.52
C GLU A 220 16.43 2.83 1.97
N SER A 221 17.15 3.52 2.86
CA SER A 221 18.37 4.25 2.53
C SER A 221 19.50 3.76 3.42
N THR A 222 20.65 3.47 2.81
CA THR A 222 21.89 3.19 3.55
C THR A 222 22.57 4.47 4.03
N ARG A 223 22.13 5.63 3.52
CA ARG A 223 22.68 6.94 3.85
C ARG A 223 21.94 7.57 5.02
N PRO A 224 22.67 8.14 6.00
CA PRO A 224 22.05 8.93 7.06
C PRO A 224 21.42 10.19 6.48
N ARG A 225 20.26 10.57 7.00
CA ARG A 225 19.58 11.83 6.62
C ARG A 225 20.25 12.96 7.39
N GLU A 226 20.85 13.92 6.69
CA GLU A 226 21.62 15.01 7.32
C GLU A 226 20.76 15.94 8.21
N ASP A 227 19.44 16.00 7.96
CA ASP A 227 18.51 16.93 8.61
C ASP A 227 17.67 16.34 9.75
N GLU A 228 17.81 15.05 10.09
CA GLU A 228 17.03 14.46 11.19
C GLU A 228 17.83 14.33 12.48
N PRO A 229 17.27 14.78 13.62
CA PRO A 229 17.87 14.52 14.91
C PRO A 229 17.90 13.00 15.13
N GLU A 230 19.08 12.48 15.49
CA GLU A 230 19.29 11.10 15.94
C GLU A 230 18.10 10.69 16.84
N PRO A 231 17.44 9.55 16.55
CA PRO A 231 16.31 9.11 17.34
C PRO A 231 16.75 9.01 18.80
N THR A 232 16.09 9.79 19.66
CA THR A 232 16.44 9.90 21.10
C THR A 232 16.41 8.56 21.83
N GLN A 233 15.79 7.53 21.23
CA GLN A 233 15.85 6.15 21.67
C GLN A 233 15.89 5.19 20.47
N PRO A 234 16.63 4.07 20.56
CA PRO A 234 16.66 3.06 19.52
C PRO A 234 15.25 2.49 19.27
N TYR A 235 14.88 2.36 18.01
CA TYR A 235 13.68 1.64 17.61
C TYR A 235 13.90 0.15 17.91
N GLU A 236 12.95 -0.47 18.60
CA GLU A 236 12.97 -1.92 18.77
C GLU A 236 12.46 -2.54 17.48
N GLU A 237 13.36 -3.18 16.73
CA GLU A 237 12.98 -3.97 15.59
C GLU A 237 12.09 -5.14 16.05
N PRO A 238 11.01 -5.47 15.30
CA PRO A 238 10.20 -6.63 15.61
C PRO A 238 11.08 -7.88 15.63
N THR A 239 10.79 -8.80 16.54
CA THR A 239 11.43 -10.11 16.49
C THR A 239 11.09 -10.77 15.14
N PRO A 240 12.08 -11.34 14.41
CA PRO A 240 11.81 -12.00 13.15
C PRO A 240 10.72 -13.08 13.28
N GLY A 241 9.76 -13.08 12.36
CA GLY A 241 8.63 -14.01 12.37
C GLY A 241 7.64 -13.82 13.52
N SER A 242 7.61 -12.67 14.19
CA SER A 242 6.63 -12.39 15.25
C SER A 242 5.30 -11.82 14.74
N SER A 243 5.31 -11.20 13.56
CA SER A 243 4.15 -10.54 12.99
C SER A 243 3.18 -11.53 12.34
N SER A 244 1.89 -11.30 12.52
CA SER A 244 0.79 -12.04 11.88
C SER A 244 0.34 -11.45 10.54
N ILE A 245 1.04 -10.43 10.03
CA ILE A 245 0.77 -9.84 8.73
C ILE A 245 0.99 -10.91 7.64
N ALA A 246 -0.02 -11.07 6.80
CA ALA A 246 -0.04 -11.98 5.68
C ALA A 246 0.03 -11.24 4.34
N GLU A 247 -0.27 -9.95 4.30
CA GLU A 247 -0.31 -9.16 3.07
C GLU A 247 0.45 -7.85 3.23
N ILE A 248 1.40 -7.60 2.32
CA ILE A 248 2.14 -6.34 2.24
C ILE A 248 1.97 -5.76 0.83
N THR A 249 1.58 -4.49 0.74
CA THR A 249 1.51 -3.74 -0.52
C THR A 249 2.25 -2.41 -0.39
N LEU A 250 3.40 -2.30 -1.06
CA LEU A 250 4.22 -1.11 -1.08
C LEU A 250 4.17 -0.47 -2.46
N ASN A 251 3.58 0.71 -2.57
CA ASN A 251 3.52 1.44 -3.84
C ASN A 251 4.54 2.54 -3.87
N THR A 252 4.98 2.91 -5.08
CA THR A 252 5.91 4.02 -5.30
C THR A 252 7.06 4.02 -4.27
N SER A 253 7.70 2.88 -3.98
CA SER A 253 8.62 2.70 -2.85
C SER A 253 10.04 2.39 -3.33
N SER A 254 11.08 2.58 -2.51
CA SER A 254 12.47 2.24 -2.85
C SER A 254 13.06 1.31 -1.78
N GLY A 255 13.40 0.08 -2.16
CA GLY A 255 13.85 -0.98 -1.24
C GLY A 255 15.20 -1.51 -1.67
N SER A 256 16.27 -0.76 -1.40
CA SER A 256 17.61 -1.15 -1.83
C SER A 256 18.16 -2.38 -1.11
N GLN A 257 17.53 -2.78 0.00
CA GLN A 257 17.86 -4.00 0.74
C GLN A 257 16.71 -5.02 0.72
N GLY A 258 15.81 -4.91 -0.26
CA GLY A 258 14.73 -5.88 -0.45
C GLY A 258 13.61 -5.79 0.59
N MET A 259 13.49 -4.68 1.34
CA MET A 259 12.51 -4.53 2.42
C MET A 259 12.68 -5.59 3.52
N GLN A 260 13.92 -6.01 3.78
CA GLN A 260 14.24 -7.15 4.64
C GLN A 260 13.63 -7.02 6.04
N SER A 261 13.71 -5.84 6.64
CA SER A 261 13.19 -5.59 8.00
C SER A 261 11.67 -5.84 8.09
N LEU A 262 10.91 -5.42 7.06
CA LEU A 262 9.46 -5.61 6.99
C LEU A 262 9.10 -7.07 6.73
N ILE A 263 9.77 -7.69 5.75
CA ILE A 263 9.47 -9.06 5.31
C ILE A 263 9.87 -10.07 6.39
N ALA A 264 11.06 -9.94 6.98
CA ALA A 264 11.57 -10.85 8.01
C ALA A 264 10.74 -10.79 9.29
N SER A 265 10.02 -9.69 9.55
CA SER A 265 9.09 -9.58 10.68
C SER A 265 7.88 -10.52 10.55
N CYS A 266 7.51 -10.95 9.34
CA CYS A 266 6.30 -11.74 9.08
C CYS A 266 6.54 -13.24 9.28
N SER A 267 5.63 -13.89 10.01
CA SER A 267 5.70 -15.34 10.27
C SER A 267 5.28 -16.21 9.09
N SER A 268 4.33 -15.74 8.28
CA SER A 268 3.76 -16.51 7.17
C SER A 268 3.17 -15.57 6.10
N LEU A 269 4.04 -14.82 5.41
CA LEU A 269 3.60 -13.88 4.38
C LEU A 269 2.96 -14.62 3.20
N GLN A 270 1.79 -14.19 2.77
CA GLN A 270 0.98 -14.79 1.71
C GLN A 270 0.94 -13.94 0.44
N SER A 271 0.92 -12.62 0.56
CA SER A 271 0.93 -11.71 -0.59
C SER A 271 1.97 -10.62 -0.37
N PHE A 272 2.87 -10.47 -1.34
CA PHE A 272 3.83 -9.38 -1.40
C PHE A 272 3.68 -8.63 -2.73
N LYS A 273 3.32 -7.35 -2.65
CA LYS A 273 3.18 -6.47 -3.80
C LYS A 273 4.07 -5.27 -3.63
N TYR A 274 4.92 -5.02 -4.60
CA TYR A 274 5.94 -3.98 -4.57
C TYR A 274 6.00 -3.27 -5.92
N GLN A 275 5.91 -1.95 -5.89
CA GLN A 275 6.15 -1.07 -7.04
C GLN A 275 7.34 -0.18 -6.72
N HIS A 276 8.42 -0.33 -7.50
CA HIS A 276 9.62 0.46 -7.32
C HIS A 276 9.43 1.90 -7.79
N SER A 277 10.12 2.84 -7.14
CA SER A 277 10.22 4.21 -7.62
C SER A 277 11.56 4.85 -7.26
N ASP A 278 12.27 5.29 -8.29
CA ASP A 278 13.48 6.12 -8.17
C ASP A 278 13.18 7.61 -7.96
N SER A 279 11.90 8.02 -7.91
CA SER A 279 11.57 9.45 -7.80
C SER A 279 11.83 10.05 -6.42
N HIS A 280 12.19 9.23 -5.43
CA HIS A 280 12.47 9.72 -4.07
C HIS A 280 13.87 10.27 -3.96
N LEU A 281 14.02 11.34 -3.17
CA LEU A 281 15.32 11.97 -2.92
C LEU A 281 16.37 10.97 -2.40
N LEU A 282 15.95 10.07 -1.52
CA LEU A 282 16.80 9.03 -0.91
C LEU A 282 16.69 7.68 -1.62
N ALA A 283 16.05 7.60 -2.80
CA ALA A 283 15.98 6.36 -3.54
C ALA A 283 17.37 5.90 -3.95
N GLU A 284 17.66 4.64 -3.66
CA GLU A 284 18.79 3.91 -4.19
C GLU A 284 18.27 2.90 -5.23
N GLY A 285 19.17 2.42 -6.11
CA GLY A 285 18.78 1.55 -7.22
C GLY A 285 18.11 0.25 -6.77
N PHE A 286 17.09 -0.16 -7.50
CA PHE A 286 16.36 -1.42 -7.30
C PHE A 286 17.30 -2.64 -7.27
N GLN A 287 17.18 -3.49 -6.24
CA GLN A 287 17.96 -4.73 -6.08
C GLN A 287 17.03 -5.97 -6.05
N PRO A 288 16.64 -6.52 -7.21
CA PRO A 288 15.81 -7.72 -7.30
C PRO A 288 16.31 -8.90 -6.44
N SER A 289 17.62 -9.16 -6.42
CA SER A 289 18.20 -10.29 -5.66
C SER A 289 18.04 -10.15 -4.14
N ALA A 290 18.09 -8.91 -3.62
CA ALA A 290 17.85 -8.63 -2.20
C ALA A 290 16.40 -8.98 -1.79
N PHE A 291 15.41 -8.77 -2.67
CA PHE A 291 14.03 -9.20 -2.42
C PHE A 291 13.91 -10.73 -2.39
N PHE A 292 14.65 -11.45 -3.24
CA PHE A 292 14.67 -12.91 -3.21
C PHE A 292 15.19 -13.45 -1.88
N GLU A 293 16.29 -12.88 -1.38
CA GLU A 293 16.85 -13.24 -0.07
C GLU A 293 15.86 -12.94 1.06
N SER A 294 15.24 -11.76 1.02
CA SER A 294 14.27 -11.33 2.04
C SER A 294 13.02 -12.22 2.07
N LEU A 295 12.52 -12.65 0.91
CA LEU A 295 11.34 -13.51 0.79
C LEU A 295 11.63 -14.99 1.08
N ALA A 296 12.89 -15.38 1.32
CA ALA A 296 13.28 -16.78 1.47
C ALA A 296 12.60 -17.49 2.65
N SER A 297 12.22 -16.76 3.71
CA SER A 297 11.49 -17.31 4.86
C SER A 297 10.04 -17.69 4.53
N SER A 298 9.47 -17.13 3.46
CA SER A 298 8.06 -17.27 3.08
C SER A 298 7.82 -18.23 1.91
N LYS A 299 8.83 -19.04 1.53
CA LYS A 299 8.76 -19.99 0.40
C LYS A 299 7.57 -20.95 0.44
N SER A 300 7.11 -21.33 1.64
CA SER A 300 5.98 -22.27 1.82
C SER A 300 4.61 -21.58 2.01
N SER A 301 4.58 -20.26 2.20
CA SER A 301 3.35 -19.50 2.48
C SER A 301 3.00 -18.47 1.42
N LEU A 302 3.96 -18.01 0.61
CA LEU A 302 3.75 -16.94 -0.36
C LEU A 302 2.94 -17.45 -1.55
N HIS A 303 1.75 -16.89 -1.74
CA HIS A 303 0.80 -17.20 -2.82
C HIS A 303 0.86 -16.19 -3.97
N THR A 304 1.11 -14.91 -3.64
CA THR A 304 1.13 -13.82 -4.61
C THR A 304 2.43 -13.02 -4.50
N LEU A 305 3.12 -12.86 -5.61
CA LEU A 305 4.32 -12.02 -5.74
C LEU A 305 4.12 -11.06 -6.90
N TRP A 306 3.94 -9.77 -6.62
CA TRP A 306 4.00 -8.71 -7.61
C TRP A 306 5.25 -7.89 -7.35
N LEU A 307 6.27 -8.06 -8.17
CA LEU A 307 7.56 -7.40 -8.01
C LEU A 307 7.77 -6.42 -9.15
N ASP A 308 7.98 -5.16 -8.76
CA ASP A 308 8.24 -4.04 -9.67
C ASP A 308 7.13 -3.81 -10.70
N ASN A 309 5.88 -3.98 -10.25
CA ASN A 309 4.68 -3.75 -11.06
C ASN A 309 4.55 -2.26 -11.40
N CYS A 310 4.67 -1.89 -12.68
CA CYS A 310 4.62 -0.51 -13.14
C CYS A 310 5.61 0.43 -12.40
N GLY A 311 6.79 -0.08 -12.03
CA GLY A 311 7.80 0.72 -11.36
C GLY A 311 8.43 1.79 -12.26
N THR A 312 8.99 2.82 -11.61
CA THR A 312 9.70 3.92 -12.28
C THR A 312 11.20 3.79 -12.05
N HIS A 313 11.96 3.70 -13.14
CA HIS A 313 13.41 3.50 -13.13
C HIS A 313 14.10 4.69 -13.81
N LEU A 314 14.85 5.49 -13.04
CA LEU A 314 15.60 6.63 -13.56
C LEU A 314 17.05 6.21 -13.87
N PRO A 315 17.72 6.80 -14.88
CA PRO A 315 19.11 6.44 -15.22
C PRO A 315 20.11 6.68 -14.08
N PHE A 316 19.81 7.62 -13.19
CA PHE A 316 20.62 7.99 -12.04
C PHE A 316 19.74 8.10 -10.80
N THR A 317 20.26 7.61 -9.68
CA THR A 317 19.69 7.73 -8.33
C THR A 317 20.67 8.46 -7.42
N ILE A 318 20.31 8.65 -6.14
CA ILE A 318 21.24 9.25 -5.18
C ILE A 318 22.51 8.39 -5.02
N ALA A 319 22.41 7.08 -5.28
CA ALA A 319 23.52 6.12 -5.24
C ALA A 319 24.48 6.23 -6.43
N GLY A 320 24.10 6.94 -7.51
CA GLY A 320 24.87 7.04 -8.75
C GLY A 320 24.12 6.46 -9.94
N ALA A 321 24.83 5.85 -10.89
CA ALA A 321 24.21 5.20 -12.04
C ALA A 321 23.32 4.02 -11.59
N ASN A 322 22.11 3.95 -12.13
CA ASN A 322 21.14 2.92 -11.76
C ASN A 322 21.31 1.66 -12.63
N GLU A 323 22.34 0.87 -12.34
CA GLU A 323 22.71 -0.28 -13.19
C GLU A 323 22.03 -1.60 -12.78
N THR A 324 21.38 -1.64 -11.62
CA THR A 324 20.94 -2.90 -10.97
C THR A 324 19.48 -3.28 -11.23
N HIS A 325 18.67 -2.37 -11.77
CA HIS A 325 17.23 -2.61 -11.94
C HIS A 325 16.87 -3.77 -12.89
N ASP A 326 17.80 -4.15 -13.78
CA ASP A 326 17.67 -5.29 -14.69
C ASP A 326 18.33 -6.59 -14.15
N GLU A 327 18.75 -6.60 -12.88
CA GLU A 327 19.33 -7.78 -12.23
C GLU A 327 18.30 -8.94 -12.17
N TRP A 328 18.80 -10.17 -12.25
CA TRP A 328 17.98 -11.35 -12.07
C TRP A 328 17.55 -11.53 -10.61
N PHE A 329 16.25 -11.75 -10.39
CA PHE A 329 15.67 -11.98 -9.06
C PHE A 329 16.16 -13.29 -8.44
N GLY A 330 16.21 -14.37 -9.23
CA GLY A 330 16.53 -15.72 -8.77
C GLY A 330 15.45 -16.75 -9.11
N PRO A 331 15.72 -18.05 -8.84
CA PRO A 331 14.81 -19.13 -9.19
C PRO A 331 13.62 -19.23 -8.22
N LEU A 332 12.40 -19.21 -8.74
CA LEU A 332 11.17 -19.28 -7.95
C LEU A 332 10.73 -20.72 -7.61
N THR A 333 11.47 -21.74 -8.02
CA THR A 333 11.10 -23.16 -7.89
C THR A 333 10.85 -23.62 -6.45
N GLU A 334 11.53 -23.02 -5.48
CA GLU A 334 11.37 -23.34 -4.07
C GLU A 334 10.14 -22.69 -3.42
N PHE A 335 9.48 -21.74 -4.10
CA PHE A 335 8.26 -21.09 -3.62
C PHE A 335 7.04 -21.98 -3.90
N THR A 336 6.91 -23.05 -3.12
CA THR A 336 5.95 -24.15 -3.33
C THR A 336 4.47 -23.76 -3.25
N ALA A 337 4.14 -22.62 -2.63
CA ALA A 337 2.77 -22.11 -2.53
C ALA A 337 2.45 -21.02 -3.56
N LEU A 338 3.43 -20.57 -4.34
CA LEU A 338 3.32 -19.39 -5.20
C LEU A 338 2.47 -19.69 -6.42
N LYS A 339 1.38 -18.93 -6.58
CA LYS A 339 0.34 -19.13 -7.59
C LYS A 339 0.31 -17.98 -8.59
N ASP A 340 0.35 -16.75 -8.09
CA ASP A 340 0.19 -15.54 -8.91
C ASP A 340 1.51 -14.77 -8.90
N ILE A 341 2.16 -14.72 -10.07
CA ILE A 341 3.47 -14.10 -10.26
C ILE A 341 3.31 -12.94 -11.24
N ARG A 342 3.72 -11.75 -10.83
CA ARG A 342 3.82 -10.56 -11.68
C ARG A 342 5.21 -9.96 -11.51
N ILE A 343 5.98 -9.95 -12.58
CA ILE A 343 7.40 -9.59 -12.52
C ILE A 343 7.88 -9.13 -13.90
N ARG A 344 8.87 -8.24 -13.95
CA ARG A 344 9.47 -7.86 -15.21
C ARG A 344 10.33 -8.97 -15.80
N LEU A 345 10.41 -9.00 -17.14
CA LEU A 345 11.19 -9.99 -17.89
C LEU A 345 12.67 -10.05 -17.47
N PRO A 346 13.40 -8.92 -17.32
CA PRO A 346 14.81 -8.95 -16.90
C PRO A 346 15.01 -9.54 -15.49
N ASN A 347 14.03 -9.34 -14.60
CA ASN A 347 14.11 -9.88 -13.24
C ASN A 347 13.67 -11.35 -13.18
N LEU A 348 12.81 -11.81 -14.10
CA LEU A 348 12.37 -13.21 -14.16
C LEU A 348 13.42 -14.14 -14.78
N LEU A 349 14.06 -13.73 -15.87
CA LEU A 349 15.02 -14.53 -16.62
C LEU A 349 16.39 -13.85 -16.66
N ASP A 350 17.44 -14.60 -16.33
CA ASP A 350 18.83 -14.13 -16.46
C ASP A 350 19.28 -14.11 -17.93
N VAL A 351 18.89 -13.05 -18.65
CA VAL A 351 19.18 -12.88 -20.10
C VAL A 351 20.50 -12.13 -20.34
N ARG A 352 20.94 -11.29 -19.39
CA ARG A 352 22.16 -10.44 -19.48
C ARG A 352 22.29 -9.81 -20.88
N TYR A 353 23.45 -10.01 -21.52
CA TYR A 353 23.76 -9.59 -22.89
C TYR A 353 23.61 -10.74 -23.91
N GLN A 354 22.90 -11.82 -23.58
CA GLN A 354 22.72 -13.00 -24.43
C GLN A 354 21.32 -13.04 -25.05
N TYR A 355 21.17 -13.80 -26.15
CA TYR A 355 19.87 -13.96 -26.82
C TYR A 355 18.96 -14.98 -26.13
N GLU A 356 19.54 -15.92 -25.39
CA GLU A 356 18.84 -16.95 -24.62
C GLU A 356 19.15 -16.78 -23.12
N PRO A 357 18.19 -17.11 -22.23
CA PRO A 357 18.42 -17.03 -20.80
C PRO A 357 19.38 -18.12 -20.32
N SER A 358 20.12 -17.81 -19.25
CA SER A 358 21.08 -18.73 -18.63
C SER A 358 20.43 -20.04 -18.14
N CYS A 359 19.15 -19.97 -17.76
CA CYS A 359 18.33 -21.13 -17.43
C CYS A 359 16.95 -21.04 -18.11
N PRO A 360 16.35 -22.17 -18.52
CA PRO A 360 15.04 -22.16 -19.15
C PRO A 360 13.96 -21.80 -18.13
N LEU A 361 12.88 -21.16 -18.58
CA LEU A 361 11.79 -20.73 -17.71
C LEU A 361 11.13 -21.89 -16.93
N THR A 362 11.21 -23.12 -17.48
CA THR A 362 10.71 -24.33 -16.80
C THR A 362 11.46 -24.69 -15.52
N ASP A 363 12.68 -24.18 -15.36
CA ASP A 363 13.56 -24.45 -14.21
C ASP A 363 13.61 -23.24 -13.27
N VAL A 364 12.90 -22.16 -13.62
CA VAL A 364 12.73 -20.95 -12.81
C VAL A 364 11.37 -20.95 -12.11
N LEU A 365 10.28 -21.28 -12.83
CA LEU A 365 8.93 -21.19 -12.28
C LEU A 365 8.62 -22.31 -11.26
N PRO A 366 7.84 -22.02 -10.21
CA PRO A 366 7.33 -23.04 -9.30
C PRO A 366 6.25 -23.89 -9.97
N ALA A 367 6.12 -25.14 -9.55
CA ALA A 367 5.08 -26.06 -10.06
C ALA A 367 3.66 -25.63 -9.68
N SER A 368 3.50 -24.82 -8.63
CA SER A 368 2.24 -24.31 -8.11
C SER A 368 1.67 -23.12 -8.91
N VAL A 369 2.41 -22.58 -9.87
CA VAL A 369 1.99 -21.37 -10.61
C VAL A 369 0.65 -21.59 -11.33
N GLU A 370 -0.24 -20.62 -11.16
CA GLU A 370 -1.57 -20.59 -11.75
C GLU A 370 -1.71 -19.42 -12.73
N SER A 371 -1.11 -18.27 -12.41
CA SER A 371 -1.12 -17.05 -13.23
C SER A 371 0.29 -16.45 -13.32
N LEU A 372 0.77 -16.17 -14.53
CA LEU A 372 2.06 -15.52 -14.77
C LEU A 372 1.88 -14.26 -15.62
N TYR A 373 2.30 -13.13 -15.08
CA TYR A 373 2.29 -11.82 -15.72
C TYR A 373 3.74 -11.34 -15.91
N VAL A 374 4.17 -11.18 -17.16
CA VAL A 374 5.53 -10.76 -17.51
C VAL A 374 5.51 -9.34 -18.03
N GLU A 375 6.16 -8.43 -17.31
CA GLU A 375 6.26 -7.00 -17.63
C GLU A 375 7.54 -6.61 -18.37
N GLY A 376 7.52 -5.44 -19.00
CA GLY A 376 8.72 -4.83 -19.57
C GLY A 376 9.35 -5.67 -20.67
N CYS A 377 8.54 -6.46 -21.38
CA CYS A 377 9.01 -7.24 -22.52
C CYS A 377 9.29 -6.29 -23.69
N LYS A 378 10.57 -6.10 -24.03
CA LYS A 378 10.97 -5.40 -25.25
C LYS A 378 10.60 -6.23 -26.48
N GLU A 379 10.29 -5.58 -27.59
CA GLU A 379 9.86 -6.28 -28.81
C GLU A 379 10.92 -7.27 -29.33
N ASN A 380 12.21 -6.90 -29.26
CA ASN A 380 13.31 -7.77 -29.66
C ASN A 380 13.47 -9.03 -28.78
N SER A 381 12.99 -8.99 -27.53
CA SER A 381 13.00 -10.12 -26.60
C SER A 381 11.73 -10.97 -26.67
N LEU A 382 10.69 -10.51 -27.37
CA LEU A 382 9.38 -11.16 -27.43
C LEU A 382 9.44 -12.57 -27.99
N ALA A 383 10.20 -12.78 -29.06
CA ALA A 383 10.36 -14.11 -29.67
C ALA A 383 11.00 -15.11 -28.70
N MET A 384 11.99 -14.67 -27.92
CA MET A 384 12.62 -15.49 -26.88
C MET A 384 11.60 -15.84 -25.80
N LEU A 385 10.85 -14.86 -25.28
CA LEU A 385 9.82 -15.08 -24.27
C LEU A 385 8.74 -16.06 -24.75
N VAL A 386 8.24 -15.88 -25.97
CA VAL A 386 7.28 -16.80 -26.62
C VAL A 386 7.83 -18.23 -26.63
N GLY A 387 9.09 -18.43 -27.04
CA GLY A 387 9.73 -19.74 -27.04
C GLY A 387 9.85 -20.36 -25.64
N GLN A 388 10.16 -19.55 -24.62
CA GLN A 388 10.24 -20.02 -23.23
C GLN A 388 8.86 -20.40 -22.67
N LEU A 389 7.82 -19.60 -22.94
CA LEU A 389 6.45 -19.89 -22.52
C LEU A 389 5.91 -21.16 -23.20
N GLN A 390 6.22 -21.40 -24.47
CA GLN A 390 5.88 -22.67 -25.14
C GLN A 390 6.53 -23.88 -24.46
N LYS A 391 7.78 -23.78 -23.99
CA LYS A 391 8.43 -24.85 -23.21
C LYS A 391 7.68 -25.12 -21.90
N VAL A 392 7.17 -24.08 -21.23
CA VAL A 392 6.32 -24.20 -20.03
C VAL A 392 5.01 -24.91 -20.36
N LEU A 393 4.32 -24.51 -21.44
CA LEU A 393 3.09 -25.15 -21.91
C LEU A 393 3.28 -26.65 -22.22
N ASN A 394 4.42 -27.02 -22.84
CA ASN A 394 4.75 -28.42 -23.12
C ASN A 394 4.89 -29.27 -21.85
N LYS A 395 5.29 -28.66 -20.72
CA LYS A 395 5.38 -29.31 -19.41
C LYS A 395 4.14 -29.11 -18.54
N ARG A 396 3.06 -28.53 -19.04
CA ARG A 396 1.84 -28.25 -18.25
C ARG A 396 1.25 -29.48 -17.58
N LYS A 397 1.12 -30.59 -18.33
CA LYS A 397 0.51 -31.83 -17.81
C LYS A 397 1.36 -32.51 -16.72
N THR A 398 2.66 -32.25 -16.69
CA THR A 398 3.60 -32.92 -15.78
C THR A 398 4.02 -32.02 -14.61
N GLN A 399 4.34 -30.76 -14.88
CA GLN A 399 4.93 -29.81 -13.93
C GLN A 399 4.00 -28.63 -13.59
N PHE A 400 3.36 -27.99 -14.58
CA PHE A 400 2.59 -26.75 -14.39
C PHE A 400 1.08 -26.96 -14.52
N LYS A 401 0.53 -27.90 -13.73
CA LYS A 401 -0.86 -28.38 -13.92
C LYS A 401 -1.92 -27.30 -13.63
N GLY A 402 -1.61 -26.37 -12.73
CA GLY A 402 -2.50 -25.29 -12.31
C GLY A 402 -2.52 -24.08 -13.24
N LEU A 403 -1.60 -24.01 -14.22
CA LEU A 403 -1.46 -22.85 -15.09
C LEU A 403 -2.74 -22.65 -15.93
N ARG A 404 -3.35 -21.47 -15.72
CA ARG A 404 -4.60 -21.04 -16.35
C ARG A 404 -4.48 -19.71 -17.09
N ARG A 405 -3.52 -18.85 -16.72
CA ARG A 405 -3.42 -17.49 -17.26
C ARG A 405 -1.98 -17.06 -17.52
N LEU A 406 -1.76 -16.44 -18.67
CA LEU A 406 -0.52 -15.81 -19.10
C LEU A 406 -0.79 -14.38 -19.57
N ASP A 407 -0.04 -13.43 -19.06
CA ASP A 407 -0.08 -12.04 -19.53
C ASP A 407 1.34 -11.62 -19.94
N VAL A 408 1.45 -10.99 -21.11
CA VAL A 408 2.70 -10.41 -21.63
C VAL A 408 2.47 -8.93 -21.87
N GLU A 409 3.21 -8.09 -21.15
CA GLU A 409 3.15 -6.64 -21.24
C GLU A 409 4.48 -6.06 -21.75
N GLY A 410 4.40 -5.07 -22.63
CA GLY A 410 5.55 -4.34 -23.16
C GLY A 410 5.17 -3.01 -23.78
N PHE A 411 6.16 -2.36 -24.42
CA PHE A 411 5.94 -1.23 -25.33
C PHE A 411 5.97 -1.79 -26.75
N PHE A 412 4.79 -2.06 -27.29
CA PHE A 412 4.54 -2.75 -28.55
C PHE A 412 3.88 -1.88 -29.62
N HIS A 413 3.59 -0.62 -29.31
CA HIS A 413 3.08 0.39 -30.24
C HIS A 413 4.21 1.08 -31.01
N ASP A 414 3.85 1.78 -32.09
CA ASP A 414 4.80 2.64 -32.80
C ASP A 414 5.10 3.86 -31.92
N GLU A 415 6.33 3.93 -31.40
CA GLU A 415 6.88 5.16 -30.85
C GLU A 415 7.16 6.11 -32.02
N ASP A 416 6.63 7.34 -31.97
CA ASP A 416 7.26 8.43 -32.73
C ASP A 416 8.64 8.60 -32.11
N ASP A 417 9.71 8.23 -32.82
CA ASP A 417 11.09 8.17 -32.34
C ASP A 417 11.45 9.31 -31.35
N GLU A 418 11.45 9.05 -30.04
CA GLU A 418 11.90 10.01 -29.01
C GLU A 418 13.43 10.07 -28.88
N ASP A 419 14.18 9.27 -29.67
CA ASP A 419 15.64 9.20 -29.59
C ASP A 419 16.33 10.00 -30.71
N ALA A 420 16.22 11.34 -30.72
CA ALA A 420 17.25 12.19 -31.35
C ALA A 420 17.24 13.70 -31.03
N SER A 421 16.13 14.32 -30.63
CA SER A 421 16.10 15.78 -30.49
C SER A 421 15.23 16.22 -29.33
N GLY A 422 15.84 16.89 -28.34
CA GLY A 422 15.19 17.50 -27.18
C GLY A 422 14.22 18.64 -27.56
N TYR A 423 13.19 18.32 -28.32
CA TYR A 423 12.02 19.14 -28.58
C TYR A 423 10.81 18.48 -27.95
N GLN A 424 10.03 19.26 -27.22
CA GLN A 424 8.80 18.82 -26.57
C GLN A 424 7.87 18.11 -27.57
N PRO A 425 7.20 17.02 -27.16
CA PRO A 425 6.28 16.32 -28.04
C PRO A 425 5.10 17.21 -28.38
N ALA A 426 4.86 17.41 -29.68
CA ALA A 426 3.56 17.80 -30.16
C ALA A 426 2.63 16.60 -29.96
N GLU A 427 1.48 16.81 -29.32
CA GLU A 427 0.43 15.81 -29.13
C GLU A 427 -0.04 15.25 -30.49
N ALA A 428 0.54 14.14 -30.94
CA ALA A 428 -0.02 13.34 -32.02
C ALA A 428 -1.20 12.55 -31.44
N ALA A 429 -2.40 13.14 -31.57
CA ALA A 429 -3.68 12.61 -31.16
C ALA A 429 -4.15 11.42 -32.03
N GLY A 430 -3.35 10.36 -32.12
CA GLY A 430 -3.71 9.07 -32.70
C GLY A 430 -3.93 8.00 -31.61
N GLU A 431 -4.89 7.10 -31.82
CA GLU A 431 -5.05 5.92 -30.95
C GLU A 431 -3.81 5.03 -31.10
N LYS A 432 -3.04 4.87 -30.01
CA LYS A 432 -1.90 3.94 -29.99
C LYS A 432 -2.42 2.51 -30.05
N VAL A 433 -1.88 1.71 -30.97
CA VAL A 433 -2.27 0.31 -31.19
C VAL A 433 -1.01 -0.55 -31.26
N ILE A 434 -1.11 -1.79 -30.75
CA ILE A 434 -0.07 -2.81 -30.84
C ILE A 434 0.26 -3.12 -32.31
N LYS A 435 1.55 -3.10 -32.67
CA LYS A 435 2.01 -3.37 -34.04
C LYS A 435 1.58 -4.76 -34.52
N PRO A 436 1.13 -4.92 -35.79
CA PRO A 436 0.73 -6.23 -36.33
C PRO A 436 1.80 -7.33 -36.23
N ARG A 437 3.09 -6.96 -36.32
CA ARG A 437 4.22 -7.89 -36.19
C ARG A 437 4.32 -8.54 -34.80
N VAL A 438 3.85 -7.84 -33.75
CA VAL A 438 3.84 -8.33 -32.37
C VAL A 438 2.80 -9.45 -32.26
N TYR A 439 1.59 -9.24 -32.79
CA TYR A 439 0.57 -10.28 -32.87
C TYR A 439 1.05 -11.50 -33.66
N GLN A 440 1.71 -11.29 -34.80
CA GLN A 440 2.29 -12.39 -35.60
C GLN A 440 3.33 -13.20 -34.81
N THR A 441 4.14 -12.53 -33.99
CA THR A 441 5.16 -13.17 -33.15
C THR A 441 4.54 -13.99 -32.02
N VAL A 442 3.43 -13.52 -31.44
CA VAL A 442 2.72 -14.18 -30.33
C VAL A 442 1.73 -15.25 -30.82
N GLU A 443 1.33 -15.23 -32.09
CA GLU A 443 0.36 -16.18 -32.67
C GLU A 443 0.66 -17.67 -32.38
N PRO A 444 1.91 -18.16 -32.44
CA PRO A 444 2.22 -19.54 -32.07
C PRO A 444 1.94 -19.85 -30.59
N LEU A 445 2.13 -18.89 -29.69
CA LEU A 445 1.80 -19.01 -28.27
C LEU A 445 0.29 -18.96 -28.07
N HIS A 446 -0.40 -18.04 -28.75
CA HIS A 446 -1.85 -17.90 -28.68
C HIS A 446 -2.56 -19.21 -29.05
N ARG A 447 -2.17 -19.86 -30.15
CA ARG A 447 -2.72 -21.18 -30.53
C ARG A 447 -2.44 -22.26 -29.48
N ALA A 448 -1.22 -22.32 -28.95
CA ALA A 448 -0.86 -23.29 -27.91
C ALA A 448 -1.64 -23.06 -26.61
N CYS A 449 -1.87 -21.80 -26.21
CA CYS A 449 -2.70 -21.45 -25.07
C CYS A 449 -4.17 -21.83 -25.29
N ALA A 450 -4.73 -21.51 -26.46
CA ALA A 450 -6.11 -21.87 -26.81
C ALA A 450 -6.35 -23.38 -26.78
N GLU A 451 -5.44 -24.18 -27.36
CA GLU A 451 -5.48 -25.64 -27.29
C GLU A 451 -5.38 -26.18 -25.86
N ALA A 452 -4.65 -25.49 -24.99
CA ALA A 452 -4.53 -25.81 -23.58
C ALA A 452 -5.71 -25.27 -22.73
N GLY A 453 -6.58 -24.39 -23.25
CA GLY A 453 -7.57 -23.68 -22.44
C GLY A 453 -6.91 -22.77 -21.41
N ILE A 454 -5.85 -22.05 -21.80
CA ILE A 454 -5.17 -21.01 -21.02
C ILE A 454 -5.55 -19.65 -21.60
N GLU A 455 -5.89 -18.70 -20.74
CA GLU A 455 -6.12 -17.31 -21.09
C GLU A 455 -4.78 -16.63 -21.38
N LEU A 456 -4.63 -16.07 -22.58
CA LEU A 456 -3.46 -15.29 -22.97
C LEU A 456 -3.87 -13.84 -23.23
N HIS A 457 -3.28 -12.92 -22.48
CA HIS A 457 -3.46 -11.49 -22.69
C HIS A 457 -2.15 -10.85 -23.16
N LEU A 458 -2.20 -10.19 -24.31
CA LEU A 458 -1.10 -9.36 -24.81
C LEU A 458 -1.47 -7.90 -24.56
N ARG A 459 -0.61 -7.19 -23.83
CA ARG A 459 -0.89 -5.83 -23.35
C ARG A 459 0.21 -4.87 -23.76
N ASP A 460 -0.17 -3.64 -24.04
CA ASP A 460 0.76 -2.53 -24.22
C ASP A 460 0.52 -1.50 -23.13
N ARG A 461 1.61 -1.10 -22.46
CA ARG A 461 1.58 -0.23 -21.28
C ARG A 461 0.93 1.13 -21.55
N VAL A 462 0.97 1.61 -22.80
CA VAL A 462 0.44 2.92 -23.19
C VAL A 462 -0.90 2.80 -23.93
N CYS A 463 -1.23 1.63 -24.49
CA CYS A 463 -2.53 1.35 -25.08
C CYS A 463 -3.56 0.97 -24.00
N LEU A 464 -4.19 1.96 -23.36
CA LEU A 464 -5.16 1.75 -22.26
C LEU A 464 -6.28 0.75 -22.58
N ALA A 465 -6.73 0.68 -23.84
CA ALA A 465 -7.71 -0.30 -24.29
C ALA A 465 -7.27 -1.76 -24.06
N THR A 466 -5.97 -2.02 -24.05
CA THR A 466 -5.40 -3.35 -23.80
C THR A 466 -5.14 -3.64 -22.32
N MET A 467 -5.29 -2.62 -21.45
CA MET A 467 -5.04 -2.72 -20.01
C MET A 467 -6.33 -2.91 -19.19
N GLN A 468 -7.51 -2.65 -19.77
CA GLN A 468 -8.82 -2.81 -19.12
C GLN A 468 -9.22 -4.29 -19.03
N GLU A 469 -8.69 -4.99 -18.03
CA GLU A 469 -9.17 -6.28 -17.46
C GLU A 469 -8.12 -6.74 -16.41
N ALA A 470 -7.99 -5.97 -15.33
CA ALA A 470 -7.11 -6.28 -14.19
C ALA A 470 -7.94 -6.67 -12.97
#